data_AF-A0A553QCH2-F1
#
_entry.id   AF-A0A553QCH2-F1
#
_cell.length_a   1.000
_cell.length_b   1.000
_cell.length_c   1.000
_cell.angle_alpha   90.00
_cell.angle_beta   90.00
_cell.angle_gamma   90.00
#
_symmetry.space_group_name_H-M   'P 1'
#
loop_
_entity.id
_entity.type
_entity.pdbx_description
1 polymer ?
#
loop_
_entity_poly.entity_id
_entity_poly.type
_entity_poly.pdbx_seq_one_letter_code
_entity_poly.pdbx_strand_id
1 'polypeptide(L)'
;MADLLGSILSSMEKPPSIHDQESRRKAKEQAARLKKLEEDERRKKTEFRKKMEKEVSDFIQDSKLQKKKYQPMGKIERTIVHDVAEVAGLASFSFGEDDECRYVMLFKKEFAPSDEELEAYRKGEDWDPQKAEERRRLKEKAALEMEAACHSQKRPVSPNSNYRDKYSHLIGTSAAKDAAHTLEANRAYGCVPVANKRDTRSIEEAMNEIRAKKRQKKGEEEAAGSSVSM
;
A
#
# COMPACT_ATOMS: atom_id res chain seq x y z
N MET A 1 -36.35 41.83 38.38
CA MET A 1 -37.05 40.57 38.70
C MET A 1 -37.30 39.87 37.38
N ALA A 2 -36.65 38.72 37.14
CA ALA A 2 -36.95 37.94 35.94
C ALA A 2 -38.36 37.36 36.11
N ASP A 3 -39.22 37.57 35.12
CA ASP A 3 -40.59 37.11 35.13
C ASP A 3 -40.60 35.58 35.07
N LEU A 4 -40.86 34.95 36.21
CA LEU A 4 -40.86 33.49 36.38
C LEU A 4 -41.82 32.82 35.39
N LEU A 5 -42.93 33.50 35.07
CA LEU A 5 -43.91 33.04 34.09
C LEU A 5 -43.36 33.09 32.66
N GLY A 6 -42.57 34.11 32.30
CA GLY A 6 -41.91 34.21 31.00
C GLY A 6 -40.81 33.15 30.77
N SER A 7 -40.12 32.75 31.84
CA SER A 7 -39.14 31.65 31.80
C SER A 7 -39.82 30.28 31.68
N ILE A 8 -40.97 30.08 32.33
CA ILE A 8 -41.79 28.86 32.20
C ILE A 8 -42.42 28.77 30.80
N LEU A 9 -43.02 29.85 30.29
CA LEU A 9 -43.62 29.90 28.95
C LEU A 9 -42.62 29.73 27.80
N SER A 10 -41.36 30.14 27.98
CA SER A 10 -40.30 29.94 26.97
C SER A 10 -39.68 28.54 27.01
N SER A 11 -39.81 27.83 28.14
CA SER A 11 -39.35 26.44 28.30
C SER A 11 -40.33 25.39 27.75
N MET A 12 -41.58 25.79 27.49
CA MET A 12 -42.56 24.95 26.80
C MET A 12 -42.16 24.81 25.33
N GLU A 13 -42.13 23.56 24.85
CA GLU A 13 -41.85 23.25 23.44
C GLU A 13 -42.87 23.98 22.56
N LYS A 14 -42.41 24.99 21.82
CA LYS A 14 -43.29 25.82 20.98
C LYS A 14 -43.98 24.91 19.96
N PRO A 15 -45.30 25.06 19.74
CA PRO A 15 -46.00 24.27 18.74
C PRO A 15 -45.31 24.48 17.38
N PRO A 16 -45.13 23.41 16.60
CA PRO A 16 -44.34 23.47 15.38
C PRO A 16 -44.89 24.57 14.46
N SER A 17 -44.03 25.53 14.15
CA SER A 17 -44.32 26.62 13.22
C SER A 17 -44.69 26.04 11.85
N ILE A 18 -45.60 26.69 11.12
CA ILE A 18 -45.97 26.28 9.75
C ILE A 18 -44.71 26.20 8.85
N HIS A 19 -43.73 27.06 9.10
CA HIS A 19 -42.44 27.06 8.40
C HIS A 19 -41.60 25.80 8.73
N ASP A 20 -41.63 25.32 9.98
CA ASP A 20 -40.99 24.07 10.40
C ASP A 20 -41.72 22.83 9.87
N GLN A 21 -43.03 22.93 9.63
CA GLN A 21 -43.81 21.83 9.09
C GLN A 21 -43.49 21.61 7.59
N GLU A 22 -43.33 22.68 6.81
CA GLU A 22 -42.92 22.59 5.40
C GLU A 22 -41.47 22.13 5.25
N SER A 23 -40.54 22.64 6.06
CA SER A 23 -39.13 22.22 6.02
C SER A 23 -39.01 20.72 6.37
N ARG A 24 -39.75 20.25 7.38
CA ARG A 24 -39.79 18.84 7.78
C ARG A 24 -40.47 17.95 6.73
N ARG A 25 -41.46 18.44 5.99
CA ARG A 25 -42.05 17.73 4.84
C ARG A 25 -41.04 17.59 3.70
N LYS A 26 -40.34 18.67 3.32
CA LYS A 26 -39.30 18.65 2.28
C LYS A 26 -38.13 17.73 2.65
N ALA A 27 -37.68 17.75 3.91
CA ALA A 27 -36.62 16.86 4.40
C ALA A 27 -37.05 15.38 4.36
N LYS A 28 -38.28 15.06 4.77
CA LYS A 28 -38.83 13.70 4.66
C LYS A 28 -38.94 13.24 3.21
N GLU A 29 -39.36 14.11 2.29
CA GLU A 29 -39.45 13.80 0.87
C GLU A 29 -38.06 13.53 0.25
N GLN A 30 -37.06 14.35 0.58
CA GLN A 30 -35.68 14.12 0.15
C GLN A 30 -35.12 12.80 0.69
N ALA A 31 -35.34 12.52 1.99
CA ALA A 31 -34.93 11.25 2.60
C ALA A 31 -35.63 10.04 1.94
N ALA A 32 -36.92 10.15 1.63
CA ALA A 32 -37.66 9.09 0.95
C ALA A 32 -37.16 8.87 -0.49
N ARG A 33 -36.81 9.94 -1.22
CA ARG A 33 -36.20 9.84 -2.56
C ARG A 33 -34.83 9.16 -2.51
N LEU A 34 -33.98 9.53 -1.56
CA LEU A 34 -32.67 8.89 -1.37
C LEU A 34 -32.81 7.41 -1.01
N LYS A 35 -33.74 7.07 -0.10
CA LYS A 35 -34.01 5.67 0.25
C LYS A 35 -34.51 4.85 -0.93
N LYS A 36 -35.38 5.43 -1.78
CA LYS A 36 -35.86 4.76 -2.99
C LYS A 36 -34.72 4.49 -3.97
N LEU A 37 -33.84 5.47 -4.19
CA LEU A 37 -32.64 5.29 -5.02
C LEU A 37 -31.73 4.20 -4.47
N GLU A 38 -31.51 4.17 -3.15
CA GLU A 38 -30.70 3.14 -2.51
C GLU A 38 -31.33 1.74 -2.65
N GLU A 39 -32.64 1.62 -2.47
CA GLU A 39 -33.36 0.36 -2.68
C GLU A 39 -33.29 -0.12 -4.12
N ASP A 40 -33.41 0.78 -5.09
CA ASP A 40 -33.29 0.46 -6.52
C ASP A 40 -31.86 0.02 -6.86
N GLU A 41 -30.83 0.69 -6.33
CA GLU A 41 -29.43 0.27 -6.48
C GLU A 41 -29.18 -1.11 -5.84
N ARG A 42 -29.78 -1.39 -4.68
CA ARG A 42 -29.70 -2.70 -4.04
C ARG A 42 -30.38 -3.79 -4.87
N ARG A 43 -31.53 -3.48 -5.48
CA ARG A 43 -32.25 -4.39 -6.38
C ARG A 43 -31.40 -4.72 -7.60
N LYS A 44 -30.86 -3.70 -8.30
CA LYS A 44 -29.96 -3.88 -9.45
C LYS A 44 -28.77 -4.79 -9.12
N LYS A 45 -28.10 -4.55 -7.98
CA LYS A 45 -26.97 -5.41 -7.54
C LYS A 45 -27.38 -6.86 -7.32
N THR A 46 -28.55 -7.08 -6.74
CA THR A 46 -29.07 -8.43 -6.47
C THR A 46 -29.48 -9.14 -7.76
N GLU A 47 -30.13 -8.41 -8.68
CA GLU A 47 -30.50 -8.93 -10.00
C GLU A 47 -29.27 -9.27 -10.84
N PHE A 48 -28.25 -8.41 -10.83
CA PHE A 48 -26.98 -8.66 -11.49
C PHE A 48 -26.29 -9.90 -10.93
N ARG A 49 -26.24 -10.05 -9.60
CA ARG A 49 -25.69 -11.25 -8.95
C ARG A 49 -26.41 -12.53 -9.42
N LYS A 50 -27.75 -12.54 -9.40
CA LYS A 50 -28.54 -13.69 -9.88
C LYS A 50 -28.29 -14.00 -11.34
N LYS A 51 -28.11 -12.97 -12.18
CA LYS A 51 -27.78 -13.14 -13.60
C LYS A 51 -26.39 -13.80 -13.76
N MET A 52 -25.39 -13.31 -13.03
CA MET A 52 -24.04 -13.85 -13.07
C MET A 52 -23.97 -15.28 -12.51
N GLU A 53 -24.70 -15.60 -11.44
CA GLU A 53 -24.78 -16.96 -10.90
C GLU A 53 -25.30 -17.97 -11.95
N LYS A 54 -26.33 -17.59 -12.70
CA LYS A 54 -26.82 -18.41 -13.81
C LYS A 54 -25.79 -18.55 -14.92
N GLU A 55 -25.22 -17.43 -15.38
CA GLU A 55 -24.21 -17.46 -16.45
C GLU A 55 -22.95 -18.27 -16.07
N VAL A 56 -22.54 -18.23 -14.82
CA VAL A 56 -21.41 -19.00 -14.29
C VAL A 56 -21.78 -20.48 -14.18
N SER A 57 -22.99 -20.79 -13.72
CA SER A 57 -23.51 -22.17 -13.70
C SER A 57 -23.54 -22.77 -15.11
N ASP A 58 -24.05 -22.04 -16.10
CA ASP A 58 -24.10 -22.48 -17.50
C ASP A 58 -22.68 -22.69 -18.05
N PHE A 59 -21.76 -21.77 -17.76
CA PHE A 59 -20.35 -21.89 -18.14
C PHE A 59 -19.66 -23.13 -17.54
N ILE A 60 -19.99 -23.48 -16.29
CA ILE A 60 -19.45 -24.69 -15.65
C ILE A 60 -19.94 -25.94 -16.38
N GLN A 61 -21.23 -26.00 -16.70
CA GLN A 61 -21.85 -27.11 -17.42
C GLN A 61 -21.27 -27.28 -18.83
N ASP A 62 -20.94 -26.18 -19.51
CA ASP A 62 -20.35 -26.20 -20.85
C ASP A 62 -18.91 -26.69 -20.85
N SER A 63 -18.70 -28.00 -21.04
CA SER A 63 -17.37 -28.63 -21.03
C SER A 63 -16.41 -28.12 -22.13
N LYS A 64 -16.93 -27.51 -23.19
CA LYS A 64 -16.12 -27.00 -24.31
C LYS A 64 -15.46 -25.66 -24.01
N LEU A 65 -16.06 -24.84 -23.17
CA LEU A 65 -15.56 -23.51 -22.83
C LEU A 65 -14.58 -23.62 -21.67
N GLN A 66 -13.29 -23.41 -21.94
CA GLN A 66 -12.23 -23.42 -20.92
C GLN A 66 -12.14 -22.10 -20.17
N LYS A 67 -12.41 -21.00 -20.88
CA LYS A 67 -12.32 -19.62 -20.38
C LYS A 67 -13.45 -18.76 -20.92
N LYS A 68 -13.86 -17.76 -20.14
CA LYS A 68 -14.90 -16.78 -20.52
C LYS A 68 -14.40 -15.36 -20.25
N LYS A 69 -14.41 -14.51 -21.28
CA LYS A 69 -14.07 -13.08 -21.18
C LYS A 69 -15.35 -12.27 -21.09
N TYR A 70 -15.45 -11.43 -20.06
CA TYR A 70 -16.54 -10.47 -19.90
C TYR A 70 -16.19 -9.12 -20.53
N GLN A 71 -17.23 -8.31 -20.77
CA GLN A 71 -17.04 -6.92 -21.15
C GLN A 71 -16.46 -6.11 -19.97
N PRO A 72 -15.73 -5.01 -20.24
CA PRO A 72 -15.35 -4.06 -19.21
C PRO A 72 -16.57 -3.61 -18.41
N MET A 73 -16.43 -3.61 -17.08
CA MET A 73 -17.56 -3.36 -16.17
C MET A 73 -17.12 -2.57 -14.94
N GLY A 74 -18.08 -1.96 -14.26
CA GLY A 74 -17.80 -1.12 -13.09
C GLY A 74 -17.17 -1.91 -11.94
N LYS A 75 -16.53 -1.20 -11.00
CA LYS A 75 -15.88 -1.80 -9.82
C LYS A 75 -16.81 -2.73 -9.02
N ILE A 76 -18.07 -2.34 -8.84
CA ILE A 76 -19.05 -3.11 -8.07
C ILE A 76 -19.42 -4.40 -8.81
N GLU A 77 -19.74 -4.31 -10.10
CA GLU A 77 -20.09 -5.46 -10.93
C GLU A 77 -18.94 -6.46 -11.00
N ARG A 78 -17.72 -5.97 -11.21
CA ARG A 78 -16.49 -6.76 -11.18
C ARG A 78 -16.30 -7.52 -9.86
N THR A 79 -16.54 -6.84 -8.74
CA THR A 79 -16.45 -7.46 -7.40
C THR A 79 -17.48 -8.58 -7.26
N ILE A 80 -18.70 -8.39 -7.77
CA ILE A 80 -19.76 -9.42 -7.75
C ILE A 80 -19.35 -10.63 -8.61
N VAL A 81 -18.77 -10.42 -9.79
CA VAL A 81 -18.30 -11.53 -10.64
C VAL A 81 -17.21 -12.34 -9.96
N HIS A 82 -16.26 -11.67 -9.29
CA HIS A 82 -15.22 -12.35 -8.50
C HIS A 82 -15.81 -13.18 -7.35
N ASP A 83 -16.73 -12.60 -6.56
CA ASP A 83 -17.42 -13.30 -5.45
C ASP A 83 -18.15 -14.55 -5.96
N VAL A 84 -18.94 -14.43 -7.03
CA VAL A 84 -19.68 -15.56 -7.62
C VAL A 84 -18.72 -16.62 -8.16
N ALA A 85 -17.63 -16.22 -8.82
CA ALA A 85 -16.65 -17.15 -9.36
C ALA A 85 -15.87 -17.90 -8.28
N GLU A 86 -15.50 -17.22 -7.18
CA GLU A 86 -14.83 -17.82 -6.03
C GLU A 86 -15.72 -18.87 -5.36
N VAL A 87 -17.01 -18.56 -5.13
CA VAL A 87 -17.98 -19.51 -4.58
C VAL A 87 -18.16 -20.73 -5.48
N ALA A 88 -18.13 -20.53 -6.80
CA ALA A 88 -18.24 -21.61 -7.77
C ALA A 88 -16.92 -22.40 -7.97
N GLY A 89 -15.83 -21.99 -7.32
CA GLY A 89 -14.53 -22.65 -7.41
C GLY A 89 -13.78 -22.41 -8.73
N LEU A 90 -14.07 -21.31 -9.42
CA LEU A 90 -13.41 -20.90 -10.65
C LEU A 90 -12.27 -19.92 -10.38
N ALA A 91 -11.27 -19.91 -11.26
CA ALA A 91 -10.21 -18.92 -11.22
C ALA A 91 -10.68 -17.64 -11.93
N SER A 92 -10.61 -16.50 -11.24
CA SER A 92 -11.08 -15.22 -11.76
C SER A 92 -9.96 -14.18 -11.73
N PHE A 93 -9.75 -13.49 -12.85
CA PHE A 93 -8.71 -12.48 -12.99
C PHE A 93 -9.26 -11.22 -13.66
N SER A 94 -8.81 -10.07 -13.15
CA SER A 94 -9.13 -8.76 -13.73
C SER A 94 -7.95 -8.25 -14.53
N PHE A 95 -8.21 -7.75 -15.73
CA PHE A 95 -7.21 -7.18 -16.63
C PHE A 95 -7.68 -5.82 -17.14
N GLY A 96 -6.73 -4.91 -17.39
CA GLY A 96 -6.99 -3.54 -17.83
C GLY A 96 -6.29 -2.51 -16.94
N GLU A 97 -5.74 -1.49 -17.57
CA GLU A 97 -4.99 -0.41 -16.90
C GLU A 97 -5.96 0.51 -16.13
N ASP A 98 -6.96 1.03 -16.84
CA ASP A 98 -7.92 1.99 -16.31
C ASP A 98 -9.16 1.36 -15.66
N ASP A 99 -9.71 2.03 -14.64
CA ASP A 99 -10.89 1.56 -13.91
C ASP A 99 -12.14 1.35 -14.78
N GLU A 100 -12.24 2.06 -15.91
CA GLU A 100 -13.34 1.98 -16.86
C GLU A 100 -13.15 0.88 -17.92
N CYS A 101 -11.90 0.55 -18.27
CA CYS A 101 -11.58 -0.48 -19.25
C CYS A 101 -11.27 -1.85 -18.62
N ARG A 102 -11.28 -1.95 -17.28
CA ARG A 102 -11.06 -3.20 -16.55
C ARG A 102 -12.15 -4.22 -16.83
N TYR A 103 -11.75 -5.36 -17.40
CA TYR A 103 -12.60 -6.50 -17.68
C TYR A 103 -12.19 -7.72 -16.83
N VAL A 104 -13.12 -8.65 -16.69
CA VAL A 104 -12.91 -9.89 -15.93
C VAL A 104 -12.83 -11.07 -16.88
N MET A 105 -11.90 -11.99 -16.61
CA MET A 105 -11.87 -13.31 -17.23
C MET A 105 -12.05 -14.39 -16.17
N LEU A 106 -12.87 -15.38 -16.52
CA LEU A 106 -13.06 -16.58 -15.74
C LEU A 106 -12.39 -17.76 -16.44
N PHE A 107 -11.74 -18.60 -15.65
CA PHE A 107 -11.07 -19.82 -16.07
C PHE A 107 -11.57 -20.97 -15.21
N LYS A 108 -11.78 -22.13 -15.84
CA LYS A 108 -12.04 -23.36 -15.10
C LYS A 108 -10.80 -23.76 -14.32
N LYS A 109 -10.98 -24.37 -13.15
CA LYS A 109 -9.87 -24.72 -12.25
C LYS A 109 -8.81 -25.61 -12.91
N GLU A 110 -9.23 -26.52 -13.78
CA GLU A 110 -8.33 -27.40 -14.55
C GLU A 110 -7.58 -26.67 -15.66
N PHE A 111 -8.11 -25.54 -16.11
CA PHE A 111 -7.56 -24.70 -17.17
C PHE A 111 -7.16 -23.32 -16.62
N ALA A 112 -6.74 -23.30 -15.35
CA ALA A 112 -6.28 -22.08 -14.71
C ALA A 112 -4.99 -21.60 -15.42
N PRO A 113 -4.91 -20.31 -15.80
CA PRO A 113 -3.79 -19.80 -16.56
C PRO A 113 -2.51 -19.83 -15.73
N SER A 114 -1.38 -20.11 -16.39
CA SER A 114 -0.07 -20.04 -15.75
C SER A 114 0.33 -18.60 -15.43
N ASP A 115 1.31 -18.39 -14.55
CA ASP A 115 1.78 -17.04 -14.20
C ASP A 115 2.31 -16.28 -15.45
N GLU A 116 2.96 -16.98 -16.38
CA GLU A 116 3.43 -16.41 -17.64
C GLU A 116 2.26 -15.98 -18.55
N GLU A 117 1.17 -16.76 -18.56
CA GLU A 117 -0.07 -16.42 -19.27
C GLU A 117 -0.72 -15.17 -18.69
N LEU A 118 -0.79 -15.08 -17.37
CA LEU A 118 -1.35 -13.93 -16.68
C LEU A 118 -0.57 -12.65 -16.99
N GLU A 119 0.76 -12.73 -17.05
CA GLU A 119 1.60 -11.60 -17.44
C GLU A 119 1.38 -11.15 -18.88
N ALA A 120 1.25 -12.08 -19.82
CA ALA A 120 0.92 -11.76 -21.21
C ALA A 120 -0.42 -11.02 -21.29
N TYR A 121 -1.45 -11.51 -20.59
CA TYR A 121 -2.76 -10.83 -20.53
C TYR A 121 -2.70 -9.45 -19.86
N ARG A 122 -1.85 -9.26 -18.85
CA ARG A 122 -1.62 -7.95 -18.21
C ARG A 122 -0.91 -6.96 -19.15
N LYS A 123 -0.01 -7.46 -20.01
CA LYS A 123 0.67 -6.66 -21.04
C LYS A 123 -0.20 -6.39 -22.26
N GLY A 124 -1.35 -7.07 -22.38
CA GLY A 124 -2.23 -6.99 -23.54
C GLY A 124 -1.74 -7.78 -24.75
N GLU A 125 -0.84 -8.74 -24.53
CA GLU A 125 -0.33 -9.63 -25.58
C GLU A 125 -1.25 -10.83 -25.79
N ASP A 126 -1.41 -11.25 -27.04
CA ASP A 126 -2.18 -12.45 -27.37
C ASP A 126 -1.40 -13.70 -26.97
N TRP A 127 -1.87 -14.39 -25.93
CA TRP A 127 -1.30 -15.67 -25.53
C TRP A 127 -1.73 -16.80 -26.47
N ASP A 128 -0.74 -17.35 -27.17
CA ASP A 128 -0.87 -18.55 -28.00
C ASP A 128 -0.14 -19.73 -27.30
N PRO A 129 -0.85 -20.79 -26.88
CA PRO A 129 -0.27 -21.92 -26.14
C PRO A 129 0.92 -22.59 -26.85
N GLN A 130 0.90 -22.64 -28.18
CA GLN A 130 1.99 -23.27 -28.95
C GLN A 130 3.27 -22.44 -28.93
N LYS A 131 3.15 -21.12 -29.12
CA LYS A 131 4.29 -20.20 -29.07
C LYS A 131 4.91 -20.14 -27.68
N ALA A 132 4.09 -20.30 -26.64
CA ALA A 132 4.56 -20.36 -25.27
C ALA A 132 5.41 -21.59 -24.97
N GLU A 133 4.98 -22.77 -25.43
CA GLU A 133 5.75 -23.99 -25.24
C GLU A 133 7.09 -23.95 -26.01
N GLU A 134 7.09 -23.35 -27.20
CA GLU A 134 8.32 -23.07 -27.94
C GLU A 134 9.26 -22.11 -27.20
N ARG A 135 8.73 -21.02 -26.63
CA ARG A 135 9.50 -20.09 -25.78
C ARG A 135 10.06 -20.78 -24.53
N ARG A 136 9.26 -21.63 -23.87
CA ARG A 136 9.69 -22.40 -22.70
C ARG A 136 10.84 -23.32 -23.07
N ARG A 137 10.70 -24.08 -24.17
CA ARG A 137 11.74 -24.98 -24.68
C ARG A 137 13.02 -24.22 -25.06
N LEU A 138 12.90 -23.02 -25.63
CA LEU A 138 14.05 -22.19 -25.98
C LEU A 138 14.75 -21.66 -24.72
N LYS A 139 13.99 -21.20 -23.72
CA LYS A 139 14.52 -20.70 -22.44
C LYS A 139 15.19 -21.82 -21.64
N GLU A 140 14.60 -23.01 -21.62
CA GLU A 140 15.18 -24.20 -20.99
C GLU A 140 16.50 -24.59 -21.66
N LYS A 141 16.54 -24.63 -23.00
CA LYS A 141 17.79 -24.85 -23.74
C LYS A 141 18.85 -23.80 -23.43
N ALA A 142 18.47 -22.52 -23.40
CA ALA A 142 19.41 -21.44 -23.08
C ALA A 142 19.92 -21.52 -21.63
N ALA A 143 19.08 -21.93 -20.68
CA ALA A 143 19.49 -22.15 -19.29
C ALA A 143 20.47 -23.33 -19.19
N LEU A 144 20.19 -24.43 -19.89
CA LEU A 144 21.06 -25.59 -19.94
C LEU A 144 22.41 -25.28 -20.60
N GLU A 145 22.40 -24.46 -21.65
CA GLU A 145 23.62 -23.93 -22.28
C GLU A 145 24.39 -22.99 -21.34
N MET A 146 23.71 -22.15 -20.57
CA MET A 146 24.34 -21.28 -19.58
C MET A 146 24.94 -22.07 -18.41
N GLU A 147 24.25 -23.10 -17.91
CA GLU A 147 24.79 -24.02 -16.90
C GLU A 147 25.98 -24.81 -17.45
N ALA A 148 25.89 -25.33 -18.68
CA ALA A 148 27.00 -26.00 -19.35
C ALA A 148 28.17 -25.03 -19.61
N ALA A 149 27.92 -23.76 -19.92
CA ALA A 149 28.93 -22.72 -20.04
C ALA A 149 29.59 -22.43 -18.68
N CYS A 150 28.81 -22.34 -17.60
CA CYS A 150 29.32 -22.16 -16.25
C CYS A 150 30.15 -23.37 -15.79
N HIS A 151 29.75 -24.59 -16.18
CA HIS A 151 30.45 -25.83 -15.84
C HIS A 151 31.71 -26.06 -16.70
N SER A 152 31.71 -25.60 -17.95
CA SER A 152 32.86 -25.70 -18.87
C SER A 152 33.86 -24.56 -18.73
N GLN A 153 33.49 -23.45 -18.09
CA GLN A 153 34.45 -22.44 -17.63
C GLN A 153 35.37 -23.04 -16.55
N LYS A 154 36.47 -23.64 -17.01
CA LYS A 154 37.60 -24.02 -16.15
C LYS A 154 38.03 -22.77 -15.39
N ARG A 155 37.78 -22.76 -14.08
CA ARG A 155 38.25 -21.68 -13.20
C ARG A 155 39.76 -21.52 -13.42
N PRO A 156 40.27 -20.30 -13.64
CA PRO A 156 41.72 -20.10 -13.71
C PRO A 156 42.32 -20.63 -12.41
N VAL A 157 43.35 -21.47 -12.53
CA VAL A 157 44.05 -22.08 -11.39
C VAL A 157 44.74 -20.97 -10.62
N SER A 158 44.03 -20.42 -9.63
CA SER A 158 44.60 -19.51 -8.66
C SER A 158 45.15 -20.36 -7.51
N PRO A 159 46.36 -20.05 -7.00
CA PRO A 159 46.92 -20.76 -5.86
C PRO A 159 45.96 -20.67 -4.65
N ASN A 160 45.74 -21.80 -3.97
CA ASN A 160 44.81 -21.93 -2.83
C ASN A 160 45.18 -21.06 -1.61
N SER A 161 46.35 -20.43 -1.61
CA SER A 161 46.75 -19.50 -0.56
C SER A 161 47.63 -18.41 -1.13
N ASN A 162 47.26 -17.15 -0.91
CA ASN A 162 48.15 -16.03 -1.12
C ASN A 162 49.13 -15.97 0.05
N TYR A 163 50.44 -16.12 -0.21
CA TYR A 163 51.49 -16.10 0.82
C TYR A 163 51.46 -14.82 1.67
N ARG A 164 50.94 -13.72 1.13
CA ARG A 164 50.73 -12.47 1.86
C ARG A 164 49.77 -12.62 3.04
N ASP A 165 48.78 -13.51 2.95
CA ASP A 165 47.78 -13.70 4.00
C ASP A 165 48.37 -14.37 5.25
N LYS A 166 49.36 -15.26 5.06
CA LYS A 166 50.08 -15.93 6.15
C LYS A 166 50.82 -14.95 7.06
N TYR A 167 51.31 -13.83 6.50
CA TYR A 167 52.02 -12.79 7.25
C TYR A 167 51.20 -11.51 7.37
N SER A 168 49.89 -11.57 7.15
CA SER A 168 48.99 -10.42 7.33
C SER A 168 49.11 -9.80 8.72
N HIS A 169 49.36 -10.61 9.75
CA HIS A 169 49.60 -10.13 11.12
C HIS A 169 50.92 -9.36 11.29
N LEU A 170 51.92 -9.60 10.43
CA LEU A 170 53.25 -9.00 10.51
C LEU A 170 53.37 -7.78 9.58
N ILE A 171 52.74 -7.85 8.41
CA ILE A 171 52.77 -6.81 7.37
C ILE A 171 51.65 -5.77 7.59
N GLY A 172 50.56 -6.17 8.28
CA GLY A 172 49.34 -5.39 8.41
C GLY A 172 48.47 -5.48 7.15
N THR A 173 47.16 -5.60 7.34
CA THR A 173 46.21 -5.45 6.22
C THR A 173 46.08 -3.97 5.87
N SER A 174 45.71 -3.64 4.63
CA SER A 174 45.45 -2.24 4.23
C SER A 174 44.44 -1.55 5.16
N ALA A 175 43.46 -2.30 5.65
CA ALA A 175 42.49 -1.85 6.66
C ALA A 175 43.14 -1.41 7.99
N ALA A 176 44.21 -2.06 8.43
CA ALA A 176 44.96 -1.66 9.63
C ALA A 176 45.73 -0.33 9.42
N LYS A 177 46.21 -0.09 8.19
CA LYS A 177 46.89 1.16 7.82
C LYS A 177 45.93 2.35 7.82
N ASP A 178 44.71 2.17 7.33
CA ASP A 178 43.69 3.23 7.30
C ASP A 178 43.17 3.57 8.72
N ALA A 179 43.07 2.57 9.60
CA ALA A 179 42.71 2.78 11.01
C ALA A 179 43.80 3.50 11.83
N ALA A 180 45.07 3.34 11.48
CA ALA A 180 46.15 4.07 12.13
C ALA A 180 46.14 5.57 11.79
N HIS A 181 45.75 5.93 10.57
CA HIS A 181 45.68 7.33 10.12
C HIS A 181 44.56 8.12 10.81
N THR A 182 43.53 7.44 11.31
CA THR A 182 42.43 8.04 12.08
C THR A 182 42.80 8.30 13.55
N LEU A 183 43.92 7.73 14.03
CA LEU A 183 44.43 7.85 15.39
C LEU A 183 45.60 8.84 15.51
N GLU A 184 45.79 9.71 14.52
CA GLU A 184 46.78 10.77 14.59
C GLU A 184 46.36 11.78 15.69
N ALA A 185 47.04 11.73 16.84
CA ALA A 185 46.73 12.61 17.97
C ALA A 185 47.04 14.08 17.62
N ASN A 186 46.11 14.98 17.93
CA ASN A 186 46.27 16.40 17.65
C ASN A 186 47.54 16.97 18.30
N ARG A 187 48.40 17.61 17.48
CA ARG A 187 49.66 18.23 17.92
C ARG A 187 49.50 19.40 18.90
N ALA A 188 48.29 19.92 19.08
CA ALA A 188 47.99 20.97 20.04
C ALA A 188 47.10 20.42 21.17
N TYR A 189 47.70 20.24 22.35
CA TYR A 189 47.00 19.84 23.57
C TYR A 189 45.82 20.78 23.85
N GLY A 190 44.62 20.22 24.05
CA GLY A 190 43.41 20.98 24.40
C GLY A 190 42.44 21.29 23.26
N CYS A 191 42.78 21.01 21.99
CA CYS A 191 41.85 21.18 20.86
C CYS A 191 41.34 19.80 20.39
N VAL A 192 40.04 19.51 20.60
CA VAL A 192 39.37 18.31 20.05
C VAL A 192 38.78 18.64 18.68
N PRO A 193 38.95 17.80 17.63
CA PRO A 193 38.37 18.06 16.32
C PRO A 193 36.84 18.04 16.44
N VAL A 194 36.15 18.89 15.67
CA VAL A 194 34.68 19.01 15.73
C VAL A 194 33.99 17.67 15.48
N ALA A 195 34.55 16.83 14.59
CA ALA A 195 34.04 15.48 14.31
C ALA A 195 33.98 14.57 15.55
N ASN A 196 34.82 14.82 16.55
CA ASN A 196 34.90 14.02 17.77
C ASN A 196 34.22 14.72 18.97
N LYS A 197 33.59 15.88 18.77
CA LYS A 197 32.86 16.59 19.85
C LYS A 197 31.43 16.07 19.96
N ARG A 198 30.96 15.94 21.20
CA ARG A 198 29.59 15.46 21.51
C ARG A 198 28.49 16.48 21.18
N ASP A 199 28.81 17.77 21.24
CA ASP A 199 27.90 18.85 20.83
C ASP A 199 28.46 19.52 19.57
N THR A 200 27.71 19.43 18.48
CA THR A 200 28.04 19.98 17.16
C THR A 200 27.27 21.27 16.86
N ARG A 201 26.40 21.73 17.76
CA ARG A 201 25.60 22.93 17.57
C ARG A 201 26.48 24.17 17.53
N SER A 202 26.01 25.18 16.80
CA SER A 202 26.66 26.50 16.83
C SER A 202 26.46 27.15 18.21
N ILE A 203 27.39 28.01 18.61
CA ILE A 203 27.33 28.77 19.86
C ILE A 203 26.03 29.59 19.91
N GLU A 204 25.59 30.13 18.77
CA GLU A 204 24.36 30.92 18.66
C GLU A 204 23.11 30.08 18.89
N GLU A 205 23.08 28.85 18.35
CA GLU A 205 21.98 27.91 18.55
C GLU A 205 21.85 27.51 20.01
N ALA A 206 22.99 27.18 20.65
CA ALA A 206 23.03 26.84 22.06
C ALA A 206 22.54 28.03 22.94
N MET A 207 22.95 29.25 22.61
CA MET A 207 22.54 30.45 23.36
C MET A 207 21.05 30.77 23.18
N ASN A 208 20.50 30.57 21.97
CA ASN A 208 19.07 30.74 21.72
C ASN A 208 18.24 29.69 22.46
N GLU A 209 18.70 28.45 22.52
CA GLU A 209 18.00 27.40 23.27
C GLU A 209 18.04 27.67 24.79
N ILE A 210 19.17 28.15 25.32
CA ILE A 210 19.26 28.57 26.73
C ILE A 210 18.29 29.73 27.01
N ARG A 211 18.22 30.72 26.11
CA ARG A 211 17.26 31.85 26.24
C ARG A 211 15.82 31.37 26.18
N ALA A 212 15.49 30.46 25.27
CA ALA A 212 14.15 29.87 25.13
C ALA A 212 13.75 29.09 26.39
N LYS A 213 14.64 28.23 26.90
CA LYS A 213 14.42 27.48 28.16
C LYS A 213 14.23 28.41 29.36
N LYS A 214 15.00 29.49 29.47
CA LYS A 214 14.81 30.50 30.53
C LYS A 214 13.45 31.20 30.46
N ARG A 215 12.94 31.49 29.25
CA ARG A 215 11.60 32.08 29.07
C ARG A 215 10.49 31.12 29.48
N GLN A 216 10.60 29.85 29.11
CA GLN A 216 9.61 28.82 29.49
C GLN A 216 9.55 28.64 31.01
N LYS A 217 10.70 28.55 31.68
CA LYS A 217 10.76 28.40 33.14
C LYS A 217 10.11 29.58 33.89
N LYS A 218 10.27 30.81 33.39
CA LYS A 218 9.63 31.99 33.98
C LYS A 218 8.11 31.99 33.80
N GLY A 219 7.61 31.52 32.66
CA GLY A 219 6.17 31.37 32.41
C GLY A 219 5.51 30.28 33.27
N GLU A 220 6.23 29.18 33.55
CA GLU A 220 5.76 28.13 34.47
C GLU A 220 5.72 28.62 35.92
N GLU A 221 6.68 29.45 36.37
CA GLU A 221 6.66 30.05 37.71
C GLU A 221 5.51 31.08 37.87
N GLU A 222 5.18 31.87 36.83
CA GLU A 222 4.01 32.78 36.87
C GLU A 222 2.67 32.01 36.84
N ALA A 223 2.58 30.89 36.11
CA ALA A 223 1.39 30.04 36.10
C ALA A 223 1.18 29.29 37.43
N ALA A 224 2.26 28.86 38.09
CA ALA A 224 2.22 28.20 39.39
C ALA A 224 1.96 29.18 40.56
N GLY A 225 2.33 30.46 40.43
CA GLY A 225 2.05 31.49 41.43
C GLY A 225 0.58 31.96 41.45
N SER A 226 -0.11 31.89 40.30
CA SER A 226 -1.52 32.30 40.17
C SER A 226 -2.51 31.26 40.74
N SER A 227 -2.13 29.98 40.81
CA SER A 227 -2.99 28.91 41.34
C SER A 227 -3.02 28.78 42.87
N VAL A 228 -2.24 29.58 43.60
CA VAL A 228 -2.18 29.57 45.08
C VAL A 228 -2.89 30.78 45.71
N SER A 229 -3.51 31.64 44.91
CA SER A 229 -4.33 32.78 45.39
C SER A 229 -5.77 32.72 44.86
N MET A 230 -6.51 31.68 45.28
CA MET A 230 -7.98 31.70 45.41
C MET A 230 -8.41 30.80 46.56
#